data_AF-A0A4Q6AHJ6-F1
#
_entry.id   AF-A0A4Q6AHJ6-F1
#
_cell.length_a   1.000
_cell.length_b   1.000
_cell.length_c   1.000
_cell.angle_alpha   90.00
_cell.angle_beta   90.00
_cell.angle_gamma   90.00
#
_symmetry.space_group_name_H-M   'P 1'
#
loop_
_entity.id
_entity.type
_entity.pdbx_description
1 polymer ?
#
loop_
_entity_poly.entity_id
_entity_poly.type
_entity_poly.pdbx_seq_one_letter_code
_entity_poly.pdbx_strand_id
1 'polypeptide(L)'
;MKNITQTLNGSYKPEFLVAGYNYNGNFYLEHHPINDQGQVLAGKPLDHGTVDSLLKQLTVQKKKEEQKPPFGRIPETMFYLDNAKGRYVWAVKAGPKPLYFSDSLKIPDGVANIPNLIFEVN
;
A
#
# COMPACT_ATOMS: atom_id res chain seq x y z
N MET A 1 1.95 30.41 -15.37
CA MET A 1 1.23 29.22 -14.86
C MET A 1 0.59 28.53 -16.05
N LYS A 2 1.15 27.39 -16.51
CA LYS A 2 0.54 26.62 -17.61
C LYS A 2 -0.78 26.03 -17.13
N ASN A 3 -1.80 26.13 -17.98
CA ASN A 3 -3.21 25.95 -17.67
C ASN A 3 -3.49 24.47 -17.37
N ILE A 4 -3.43 24.08 -16.09
CA ILE A 4 -3.62 22.70 -15.58
C ILE A 4 -4.93 22.10 -16.12
N THR A 5 -5.94 22.95 -16.31
CA THR A 5 -7.23 22.67 -16.93
C THR A 5 -7.12 22.05 -18.33
N GLN A 6 -6.18 22.50 -19.16
CA GLN A 6 -5.99 21.96 -20.51
C GLN A 6 -5.35 20.56 -20.50
N THR A 7 -4.49 20.27 -19.51
CA THR A 7 -3.87 18.95 -19.36
C THR A 7 -4.86 17.91 -18.82
N LEU A 8 -5.81 18.33 -17.99
CA LEU A 8 -6.87 17.47 -17.45
C LEU A 8 -7.89 17.06 -18.52
N ASN A 9 -8.27 18.00 -19.40
CA ASN A 9 -9.28 17.76 -20.45
C ASN A 9 -8.87 16.72 -21.51
N GLY A 10 -7.58 16.40 -21.64
CA GLY A 10 -7.08 15.44 -22.63
C GLY A 10 -6.99 13.99 -22.15
N SER A 11 -6.94 13.75 -20.83
CA SER A 11 -6.56 12.44 -20.29
C SER A 11 -7.47 11.90 -19.18
N TYR A 12 -8.24 12.76 -18.51
CA TYR A 12 -9.09 12.34 -17.40
C TYR A 12 -10.56 12.62 -17.72
N LYS A 13 -11.37 11.56 -17.74
CA LYS A 13 -12.82 11.64 -17.84
C LYS A 13 -13.40 11.70 -16.42
N PRO A 14 -14.19 12.72 -16.07
CA PRO A 14 -14.86 12.77 -14.78
C PRO A 14 -15.98 11.72 -14.73
N GLU A 15 -16.00 10.89 -13.68
CA GLU A 15 -17.00 9.81 -13.53
C GLU A 15 -18.04 10.07 -12.43
N PHE A 16 -17.66 10.78 -11.37
CA PHE A 16 -18.57 11.13 -10.27
C PHE A 16 -18.00 12.27 -9.40
N LEU A 17 -18.85 12.82 -8.54
CA LEU A 17 -18.50 13.75 -7.47
C LEU A 17 -18.97 13.21 -6.12
N VAL A 18 -18.29 13.62 -5.05
CA VAL A 18 -18.75 13.39 -3.68
C VAL A 18 -19.04 14.74 -3.05
N ALA A 19 -20.27 14.92 -2.55
CA ALA A 19 -20.69 16.10 -1.83
C ALA A 19 -20.80 15.80 -0.33
N GLY A 20 -20.29 16.69 0.52
CA GLY A 20 -20.36 16.56 1.97
C GLY A 20 -21.22 17.65 2.58
N TYR A 21 -22.18 17.25 3.40
CA TYR A 21 -23.09 18.10 4.13
C TYR A 21 -22.78 17.99 5.62
N ASN A 22 -22.79 19.12 6.32
CA ASN A 22 -22.69 19.15 7.78
C ASN A 22 -23.99 19.71 8.34
N TYR A 23 -24.58 18.99 9.29
CA TYR A 23 -25.71 19.49 10.07
C TYR A 23 -25.52 19.14 11.53
N ASN A 24 -25.37 20.16 12.39
CA ASN A 24 -25.17 20.02 13.83
C ASN A 24 -24.05 19.04 14.22
N GLY A 25 -22.95 19.03 13.46
CA GLY A 25 -21.80 18.15 13.72
C GLY A 25 -21.94 16.74 13.13
N ASN A 26 -23.10 16.39 12.57
CA ASN A 26 -23.26 15.16 11.80
C ASN A 26 -22.90 15.41 10.34
N PHE A 27 -22.09 14.51 9.78
CA PHE A 27 -21.71 14.54 8.37
C PHE A 27 -22.56 13.57 7.57
N TYR A 28 -23.08 14.05 6.45
CA TYR A 28 -23.80 13.25 5.47
C TYR A 28 -23.11 13.43 4.11
N LEU A 29 -22.85 12.32 3.43
CA LEU A 29 -22.15 12.32 2.14
C LEU A 29 -23.11 11.86 1.04
N GLU A 30 -23.02 12.48 -0.14
CA GLU A 30 -23.72 12.07 -1.34
C GLU A 30 -22.75 11.76 -2.48
N HIS A 31 -23.03 10.68 -3.21
CA HIS A 31 -22.36 10.32 -4.45
C HIS A 31 -23.20 10.80 -5.64
N HIS A 32 -22.60 11.60 -6.51
CA HIS A 32 -23.22 12.10 -7.74
C HIS A 32 -22.52 11.53 -8.97
N PRO A 33 -23.13 10.58 -9.71
CA PRO A 33 -22.56 10.11 -10.97
C PRO A 33 -22.50 11.23 -12.01
N ILE A 34 -21.50 11.19 -12.90
CA ILE A 34 -21.41 12.08 -14.07
C ILE A 34 -21.67 11.23 -15.32
N ASN A 35 -22.58 11.69 -16.17
CA ASN A 35 -22.87 11.00 -17.43
C ASN A 35 -21.82 11.30 -18.52
N ASP A 36 -21.91 10.61 -19.66
CA ASP A 36 -20.97 10.77 -20.77
C ASP A 36 -20.95 12.20 -21.37
N GLN A 37 -22.02 12.97 -21.14
CA GLN A 37 -22.14 14.38 -21.52
C GLN A 37 -21.51 15.34 -20.49
N GLY A 38 -20.91 14.81 -19.41
CA GLY A 38 -20.30 15.62 -18.34
C GLY A 38 -21.32 16.25 -17.37
N GLN A 39 -22.57 15.81 -17.39
CA GLN A 39 -23.62 16.33 -16.51
C GLN A 39 -23.65 15.56 -15.20
N VAL A 40 -23.72 16.30 -14.10
CA VAL A 40 -23.85 15.75 -12.75
C VAL A 40 -25.29 15.27 -12.55
N LEU A 41 -25.44 13.98 -12.26
CA LEU A 41 -26.73 13.34 -12.00
C LEU A 41 -27.13 13.48 -10.53
N ALA A 42 -28.36 13.08 -10.22
CA ALA A 42 -28.90 13.13 -8.87
C ALA A 42 -28.02 12.39 -7.85
N GLY A 43 -27.82 13.04 -6.70
CA GLY A 43 -27.06 12.51 -5.58
C GLY A 43 -27.76 11.31 -4.94
N LYS A 44 -26.97 10.36 -4.46
CA LYS A 44 -27.45 9.24 -3.64
C LYS A 44 -26.66 9.21 -2.33
N PRO A 45 -27.31 8.88 -1.19
CA PRO A 45 -26.61 8.67 0.07
C PRO A 45 -25.41 7.76 -0.11
N LEU A 46 -24.25 8.18 0.40
CA LEU A 46 -23.04 7.37 0.37
C LEU A 46 -23.12 6.37 1.54
N ASP A 47 -23.60 5.16 1.25
CA ASP A 47 -23.67 4.08 2.23
C ASP A 47 -22.29 3.42 2.44
N HIS A 48 -22.18 2.60 3.49
CA HIS A 48 -20.93 1.89 3.82
C HIS A 48 -20.40 1.05 2.64
N GLY A 49 -21.27 0.41 1.87
CA GLY A 49 -20.88 -0.38 0.70
C GLY A 49 -20.28 0.47 -0.42
N THR A 50 -20.79 1.69 -0.60
CA THR A 50 -20.31 2.67 -1.58
C THR A 50 -18.97 3.25 -1.15
N VAL A 51 -18.78 3.55 0.13
CA VAL A 51 -17.48 3.96 0.70
C VAL A 51 -16.44 2.87 0.49
N ASP A 52 -16.78 1.60 0.78
CA ASP A 52 -15.86 0.47 0.62
C ASP A 52 -15.46 0.27 -0.85
N SER A 53 -16.40 0.41 -1.79
CA SER A 53 -16.11 0.36 -3.22
C SER A 53 -15.18 1.49 -3.66
N LEU A 54 -15.45 2.71 -3.18
CA LEU A 54 -14.62 3.89 -3.45
C LEU A 54 -13.19 3.71 -2.92
N LEU A 55 -13.05 3.25 -1.67
CA LEU A 55 -11.75 2.97 -1.06
C LEU A 55 -11.00 1.87 -1.80
N LYS A 56 -11.69 0.83 -2.26
CA LYS A 56 -11.09 -0.22 -3.10
C LYS A 56 -10.57 0.36 -4.42
N GLN A 57 -11.34 1.20 -5.12
CA GLN A 57 -10.90 1.81 -6.38
C GLN A 57 -9.70 2.75 -6.18
N LEU A 58 -9.70 3.58 -5.14
CA LEU A 58 -8.57 4.44 -4.77
C LEU A 58 -7.32 3.64 -4.40
N THR A 59 -7.52 2.53 -3.67
CA THR A 59 -6.43 1.66 -3.22
C THR A 59 -5.89 0.78 -4.37
N VAL A 60 -6.73 0.36 -5.32
CA VAL A 60 -6.29 -0.39 -6.52
C VAL A 60 -5.39 0.48 -7.41
N GLN A 61 -5.63 1.79 -7.48
CA GLN A 61 -4.73 2.71 -8.17
C GLN A 61 -3.39 2.87 -7.43
N LYS A 62 -3.38 2.92 -6.10
CA LYS A 62 -2.14 2.95 -5.29
C LYS A 62 -1.36 1.63 -5.26
N LYS A 63 -2.05 0.49 -5.36
CA LYS A 63 -1.46 -0.85 -5.32
C LYS A 63 -0.63 -1.24 -6.53
N LYS A 64 -0.55 -0.40 -7.57
CA LYS A 64 0.41 -0.65 -8.66
C LYS A 64 1.87 -0.38 -8.23
N GLU A 65 2.11 0.35 -7.14
CA GLU A 65 3.46 0.64 -6.65
C GLU A 65 3.66 0.44 -5.13
N GLU A 66 2.60 0.37 -4.31
CA GLU A 66 2.76 0.11 -2.89
C GLU A 66 3.05 -1.37 -2.62
N GLN A 67 4.29 -1.64 -2.20
CA GLN A 67 4.74 -2.95 -1.75
C GLN A 67 3.82 -3.44 -0.64
N LYS A 68 3.10 -4.53 -0.90
CA LYS A 68 2.24 -5.15 0.12
C LYS A 68 3.11 -5.47 1.35
N PRO A 69 2.57 -5.28 2.57
CA PRO A 69 3.29 -5.70 3.77
C PRO A 69 3.72 -7.17 3.62
N PRO A 70 4.94 -7.53 4.07
CA PRO A 70 5.44 -8.89 3.95
C PRO A 70 4.44 -9.84 4.60
N PHE A 71 4.02 -10.85 3.84
CA PHE A 71 3.07 -11.84 4.30
C PHE A 71 3.82 -12.90 5.10
N GLY A 72 3.41 -13.15 6.35
CA GLY A 72 4.01 -14.18 7.20
C GLY A 72 4.33 -13.71 8.62
N ARG A 73 5.03 -14.55 9.39
CA ARG A 73 5.46 -14.22 10.74
C ARG A 73 6.63 -13.25 10.69
N ILE A 74 6.46 -12.07 11.27
CA ILE A 74 7.55 -11.12 11.47
C ILE A 74 8.50 -11.72 12.52
N PRO A 75 9.80 -11.87 12.22
CA PRO A 75 10.75 -12.38 13.20
C PRO A 75 10.92 -11.38 14.35
N GLU A 76 11.09 -11.90 15.56
CA GLU A 76 11.33 -11.08 16.77
C GLU A 76 12.62 -10.26 16.69
N THR A 77 13.51 -10.58 15.76
CA THR A 77 14.76 -9.86 15.53
C THR A 77 14.65 -8.75 14.49
N MET A 78 13.44 -8.47 13.98
CA MET A 78 13.19 -7.33 13.10
C MET A 78 13.27 -6.03 13.91
N PHE A 79 14.15 -5.11 13.51
CA PHE A 79 14.32 -3.81 14.15
C PHE A 79 13.58 -2.69 13.40
N TYR A 80 13.49 -2.80 12.07
CA TYR A 80 12.89 -1.78 11.24
C TYR A 80 12.21 -2.40 10.02
N LEU A 81 11.02 -1.91 9.70
CA LEU A 81 10.21 -2.36 8.57
C LEU A 81 9.48 -1.15 7.98
N ASP A 82 9.87 -0.75 6.77
CA ASP A 82 9.22 0.30 5.98
C ASP A 82 8.84 -0.27 4.61
N ASN A 83 7.59 -0.72 4.50
CA ASN A 83 7.04 -1.29 3.26
C ASN A 83 6.96 -0.24 2.14
N ALA A 84 6.75 1.03 2.47
CA ALA A 84 6.63 2.07 1.45
C ALA A 84 7.96 2.29 0.73
N LYS A 85 9.08 2.12 1.44
CA LYS A 85 10.44 2.25 0.90
C LYS A 85 11.13 0.92 0.59
N GLY A 86 10.49 -0.22 0.88
CA GLY A 86 11.11 -1.55 0.77
C GLY A 86 12.30 -1.76 1.68
N ARG A 87 12.38 -1.01 2.78
CA ARG A 87 13.53 -1.03 3.69
C ARG A 87 13.26 -1.92 4.89
N TYR A 88 14.11 -2.93 5.07
CA TYR A 88 13.98 -3.90 6.17
C TYR A 88 15.32 -4.05 6.88
N VAL A 89 15.31 -3.97 8.21
CA VAL A 89 16.49 -4.18 9.05
C VAL A 89 16.18 -5.21 10.11
N TRP A 90 16.98 -6.27 10.17
CA TRP A 90 16.88 -7.29 11.22
C TRP A 90 18.26 -7.72 11.69
N ALA A 91 18.30 -8.34 12.87
CA ALA A 91 19.55 -8.89 13.39
C ALA A 91 19.52 -10.39 13.60
N VAL A 92 20.71 -10.93 13.73
CA VAL A 92 20.97 -12.29 14.18
C VAL A 92 21.90 -12.19 15.38
N LYS A 93 21.47 -12.75 16.51
CA LYS A 93 22.28 -12.84 17.73
C LYS A 93 23.44 -13.80 17.52
N ALA A 94 24.59 -13.46 18.09
CA ALA A 94 25.78 -14.28 18.07
C ALA A 94 25.57 -15.66 18.69
N GLY A 95 26.38 -16.62 18.26
CA GLY A 95 26.44 -17.96 18.83
C GLY A 95 26.34 -19.07 17.78
N PRO A 96 26.23 -20.33 18.23
CA PRO A 96 26.19 -21.47 17.34
C PRO A 96 24.87 -21.48 16.55
N LYS A 97 24.97 -21.50 15.23
CA LYS A 97 23.83 -21.58 14.31
C LYS A 97 24.06 -22.70 13.30
N PRO A 98 23.01 -23.48 12.96
CA PRO A 98 23.07 -24.37 11.81
C PRO A 98 23.16 -23.53 10.53
N LEU A 99 24.10 -23.90 9.67
CA LEU A 99 24.28 -23.37 8.32
C LEU A 99 23.96 -24.47 7.33
N TYR A 100 23.12 -24.13 6.37
CA TYR A 100 22.71 -25.01 5.28
C TYR A 100 23.26 -24.44 3.98
N PHE A 101 23.90 -25.28 3.18
CA PHE A 101 24.52 -24.91 1.92
C PHE A 101 23.90 -25.72 0.78
N SER A 102 23.88 -25.14 -0.42
CA SER A 102 23.42 -25.89 -1.59
C SER A 102 24.43 -26.96 -1.99
N ASP A 103 23.95 -28.10 -2.50
CA ASP A 103 24.80 -29.20 -3.00
C ASP A 103 25.78 -28.77 -4.10
N SER A 104 25.48 -27.66 -4.80
CA SER A 104 26.34 -27.05 -5.80
C SER A 104 27.62 -26.43 -5.23
N LEU A 105 27.58 -25.97 -3.97
CA LEU A 105 28.72 -25.36 -3.29
C LEU A 105 29.73 -26.41 -2.80
N LYS A 106 29.33 -27.69 -2.72
CA LYS A 106 30.15 -28.78 -2.16
C LYS A 106 30.67 -28.50 -0.74
N ILE A 107 29.96 -27.66 0.00
CA ILE A 107 30.21 -27.38 1.42
C ILE A 107 29.16 -28.18 2.21
N PRO A 108 29.57 -28.99 3.20
CA PRO A 108 28.63 -29.72 4.03
C PRO A 108 27.90 -28.77 4.98
N ASP A 109 26.63 -29.08 5.25
CA ASP A 109 25.87 -28.45 6.32
C ASP A 109 26.55 -28.67 7.67
N GLY A 110 26.42 -27.71 8.57
CA GLY A 110 27.08 -27.78 9.87
C GLY A 110 26.69 -26.69 10.83
N VAL A 111 27.33 -26.66 12.00
CA VAL A 111 27.11 -25.60 13.00
C VAL A 111 28.34 -24.71 13.06
N ALA A 112 28.13 -23.40 12.94
CA ALA A 112 29.19 -22.40 13.08
C ALA A 112 28.81 -21.35 14.12
N ASN A 113 29.82 -20.83 14.83
CA ASN A 113 29.63 -19.65 15.68
C ASN A 113 29.60 -18.41 14.82
N ILE A 114 28.43 -17.78 14.71
CA ILE A 114 28.23 -16.55 13.96
C ILE A 114 28.35 -15.37 14.92
N PRO A 115 28.99 -14.25 14.54
CA PRO A 115 28.95 -13.02 15.33
C PRO A 115 27.56 -12.39 15.33
N ASN A 116 27.38 -11.29 16.06
CA ASN A 116 26.17 -10.48 15.92
C ASN A 116 26.17 -9.87 14.52
N LEU A 117 25.09 -10.09 13.77
CA LEU A 117 24.92 -9.56 12.42
C LEU A 117 23.68 -8.66 12.36
N ILE A 118 23.79 -7.59 11.58
CA ILE A 118 22.66 -6.75 11.17
C ILE A 118 22.58 -6.84 9.66
N PHE A 119 21.40 -7.12 9.15
CA PHE A 119 21.10 -7.18 7.73
C PHE A 119 20.19 -6.02 7.37
N GLU A 120 20.46 -5.40 6.22
CA GLU A 120 19.65 -4.36 5.64
C GLU A 120 19.30 -4.75 4.20
N VAL A 121 18.03 -4.64 3.86
CA VAL A 121 17.52 -4.75 2.49
C VAL A 121 16.91 -3.40 2.14
N ASN A 122 17.27 -2.89 0.96
CA ASN A 122 16.78 -1.64 0.36
C ASN A 122 16.25 -1.92 -1.04
#